data_AF-V5GSP0-F1
#
_entry.id   AF-V5GSP0-F1
#
_cell.length_a   1.000
_cell.length_b   1.000
_cell.length_c   1.000
_cell.angle_alpha   90.00
_cell.angle_beta   90.00
_cell.angle_gamma   90.00
#
_symmetry.space_group_name_H-M   'P 1'
#
loop_
_entity.id
_entity.type
_entity.pdbx_description
1 polymer ?
#
loop_
_entity_poly.entity_id
_entity_poly.type
_entity_poly.pdbx_seq_one_letter_code
_entity_poly.pdbx_strand_id
1 'polypeptide(L)'
;EVSTKMKFAVCLLAVVSCAAAMPAEVSFETPDELDLSKIVPNNIYLEPETPIDPSTIPEGRVIGGTEVARNSVPYQAAVVINGVSLCGGSLISTTRVLTAAHCTVSASFVNVRLGAHAF
;
A
#
# COMPACT_ATOMS: atom_id res chain seq x y z
N GLU A 1 55.01 -23.12 9.79
CA GLU A 1 55.03 -21.67 9.50
C GLU A 1 54.24 -21.37 8.23
N VAL A 2 53.09 -20.70 8.34
CA VAL A 2 52.30 -20.30 7.16
C VAL A 2 53.01 -19.11 6.51
N SER A 3 53.48 -19.30 5.28
CA SER A 3 54.27 -18.35 4.48
C SER A 3 53.67 -16.94 4.53
N THR A 4 54.45 -15.96 5.00
CA THR A 4 54.04 -14.54 5.10
C THR A 4 53.52 -13.97 3.78
N LYS A 5 53.95 -14.53 2.64
CA LYS A 5 53.42 -14.22 1.31
C LYS A 5 51.94 -14.60 1.14
N MET A 6 51.50 -15.69 1.78
CA MET A 6 50.11 -16.16 1.72
C MET A 6 49.16 -15.27 2.55
N LYS A 7 49.64 -14.71 3.67
CA LYS A 7 48.86 -13.75 4.47
C LYS A 7 48.65 -12.42 3.74
N PHE A 8 49.68 -11.92 3.05
CA PHE A 8 49.55 -10.72 2.22
C PHE A 8 48.61 -10.94 1.04
N ALA A 9 48.71 -12.08 0.35
CA ALA A 9 47.82 -12.40 -0.77
C ALA A 9 46.35 -12.52 -0.34
N VAL A 10 46.07 -13.16 0.80
CA VAL A 10 44.72 -13.27 1.36
C VAL A 10 44.15 -11.91 1.76
N CYS A 11 44.95 -11.04 2.38
CA CYS A 11 44.53 -9.66 2.67
C CYS A 11 44.25 -8.86 1.40
N LEU A 12 45.10 -8.98 0.38
CA LEU A 12 44.93 -8.24 -0.88
C LEU A 12 43.67 -8.70 -1.63
N LEU A 13 43.39 -10.00 -1.66
CA LEU A 13 42.17 -10.56 -2.24
C LEU A 13 40.92 -10.14 -1.46
N ALA A 14 40.99 -10.12 -0.13
CA ALA A 14 39.88 -9.66 0.71
C ALA A 14 39.54 -8.18 0.49
N VAL A 15 40.58 -7.32 0.36
CA VAL A 15 40.40 -5.88 0.11
C VAL A 15 39.85 -5.61 -1.30
N VAL A 16 40.31 -6.36 -2.32
CA VAL A 16 39.79 -6.24 -3.69
C VAL A 16 38.33 -6.72 -3.78
N SER A 17 37.96 -7.78 -3.06
CA SER A 17 36.57 -8.25 -2.96
C SER A 17 35.66 -7.21 -2.29
N CYS A 18 36.11 -6.58 -1.20
CA CYS A 18 35.37 -5.49 -0.56
C CYS A 18 35.23 -4.24 -1.44
N ALA A 19 36.22 -3.93 -2.29
CA ALA A 19 36.15 -2.77 -3.20
C ALA A 19 35.18 -2.98 -4.38
N ALA A 20 34.95 -4.23 -4.82
CA ALA A 20 33.94 -4.56 -5.82
C ALA A 20 32.52 -4.67 -5.24
N ALA A 21 32.41 -4.86 -3.91
CA ALA A 21 31.15 -4.79 -3.17
C ALA A 21 30.82 -3.33 -2.80
N MET A 22 30.82 -2.43 -3.79
CA MET A 22 30.00 -1.24 -3.67
C MET A 22 28.55 -1.72 -3.51
N PRO A 23 27.78 -1.23 -2.53
CA PRO A 23 26.34 -1.41 -2.61
C PRO A 23 25.97 -0.86 -3.98
N ALA A 24 25.35 -1.68 -4.83
CA ALA A 24 24.53 -1.11 -5.87
C ALA A 24 23.61 -0.16 -5.09
N GLU A 25 23.86 1.14 -5.25
CA GLU A 25 22.96 2.20 -4.85
C GLU A 25 21.67 1.83 -5.60
N VAL A 26 20.83 0.99 -4.99
CA VAL A 26 19.44 0.89 -5.36
C VAL A 26 19.02 2.31 -5.15
N SER A 27 18.97 3.04 -6.26
CA SER A 27 18.42 4.36 -6.35
C SER A 27 16.99 4.11 -5.97
N PHE A 28 16.74 4.13 -4.67
CA PHE A 28 15.43 4.31 -4.09
C PHE A 28 15.10 5.70 -4.60
N GLU A 29 14.54 5.75 -5.82
CA GLU A 29 13.81 6.88 -6.32
C GLU A 29 12.96 7.26 -5.14
N THR A 30 13.29 8.38 -4.50
CA THR A 30 12.50 8.94 -3.42
C THR A 30 11.08 8.91 -3.97
N PRO A 31 10.17 8.06 -3.45
CA PRO A 31 8.85 7.92 -4.03
C PRO A 31 8.33 9.34 -4.08
N ASP A 32 8.14 9.88 -5.31
CA ASP A 32 7.79 11.26 -5.52
C ASP A 32 6.78 11.63 -4.46
N GLU A 33 7.14 12.56 -3.57
CA GLU A 33 6.31 12.92 -2.43
C GLU A 33 4.89 13.08 -2.96
N LEU A 34 3.98 12.23 -2.46
CA LEU A 34 2.64 12.12 -3.01
C LEU A 34 2.02 13.52 -2.93
N ASP A 35 2.05 14.23 -4.06
CA ASP A 35 1.62 15.60 -4.11
C ASP A 35 0.10 15.60 -4.06
N LEU A 36 -0.40 15.72 -2.82
CA LEU A 36 -1.83 15.72 -2.52
C LEU A 36 -2.55 16.87 -3.24
N SER A 37 -1.82 17.92 -3.68
CA SER A 37 -2.41 19.00 -4.49
C SER A 37 -2.73 18.57 -5.92
N LYS A 38 -2.07 17.52 -6.43
CA LYS A 38 -2.35 16.90 -7.74
C LYS A 38 -3.48 15.87 -7.68
N ILE A 39 -3.87 15.44 -6.48
CA ILE A 39 -5.05 14.60 -6.28
C ILE A 39 -6.26 15.52 -6.23
N VAL A 40 -6.69 15.95 -7.42
CA VAL A 40 -7.98 16.62 -7.57
C VAL A 40 -9.02 15.51 -7.65
N PRO A 41 -9.94 15.38 -6.68
CA PRO A 41 -11.05 14.47 -6.85
C PRO A 41 -11.80 14.92 -8.11
N ASN A 42 -11.89 14.05 -9.11
CA ASN A 42 -12.98 14.23 -10.07
C ASN A 42 -14.23 14.18 -9.22
N ASN A 43 -15.06 15.22 -9.29
CA ASN A 43 -16.28 15.42 -8.50
C ASN A 43 -17.35 14.38 -8.88
N ILE A 44 -17.00 13.10 -8.91
CA ILE A 44 -17.89 11.98 -9.13
C ILE A 44 -18.60 11.77 -7.80
N TYR A 45 -19.47 12.73 -7.48
CA TYR A 45 -20.56 12.47 -6.57
C TYR A 45 -21.46 11.49 -7.30
N LEU A 46 -21.28 10.20 -7.04
CA LEU A 46 -22.29 9.22 -7.42
C LEU A 46 -23.45 9.44 -6.47
N GLU A 47 -24.57 9.93 -6.99
CA GLU A 47 -25.81 9.88 -6.22
C GLU A 47 -26.07 8.41 -5.85
N PRO A 48 -26.32 8.10 -4.57
CA PRO A 48 -26.68 6.74 -4.18
C PRO A 48 -27.92 6.32 -4.98
N GLU A 49 -27.90 5.11 -5.54
CA GLU A 49 -29.00 4.59 -6.37
C GLU A 49 -30.35 4.59 -5.64
N THR A 50 -30.33 4.65 -4.31
CA THR A 50 -31.52 4.78 -3.45
C THR A 50 -31.41 6.05 -2.60
N PRO A 51 -32.31 7.04 -2.76
CA PRO A 51 -32.41 8.17 -1.85
C PRO A 51 -32.60 7.69 -0.41
N ILE A 52 -31.82 8.24 0.53
CA ILE A 52 -31.97 7.93 1.95
C ILE A 52 -33.30 8.53 2.42
N ASP A 53 -34.24 7.67 2.84
CA ASP A 53 -35.47 8.11 3.48
C ASP A 53 -35.11 8.74 4.84
N PRO A 54 -35.36 10.05 5.06
CA PRO A 54 -35.03 10.72 6.31
C PRO A 54 -35.67 10.04 7.54
N SER A 55 -36.81 9.36 7.37
CA SER A 55 -37.49 8.64 8.45
C SER A 55 -36.79 7.33 8.87
N THR A 56 -35.86 6.84 8.05
CA THR A 56 -35.03 5.66 8.33
C THR A 56 -33.68 6.01 8.96
N ILE A 57 -33.35 7.31 9.07
CA ILE A 57 -32.12 7.74 9.74
C ILE A 57 -32.28 7.47 11.23
N PRO A 58 -31.38 6.69 11.86
CA PRO A 58 -31.47 6.41 13.29
C PRO A 58 -31.41 7.71 14.09
N GLU A 59 -32.51 8.07 14.76
CA GLU A 59 -32.51 9.17 15.72
C GLU A 59 -31.76 8.70 16.98
N GLY A 60 -30.47 9.01 17.07
CA GLY A 60 -29.65 8.65 18.22
C GLY A 60 -28.17 8.45 17.91
N ARG A 61 -27.43 7.89 18.88
CA ARG A 61 -26.02 7.53 18.69
C ARG A 61 -25.91 6.33 17.75
N VAL A 62 -25.22 6.50 16.63
CA VAL A 62 -24.86 5.38 15.74
C VAL A 62 -23.80 4.51 16.43
N ILE A 63 -24.11 3.23 16.66
CA ILE A 63 -23.19 2.23 17.19
C ILE A 63 -23.09 1.11 16.15
N GLY A 64 -21.88 0.77 15.71
CA GLY A 64 -21.65 -0.28 14.71
C GLY A 64 -21.97 0.11 13.26
N GLY A 65 -22.64 1.25 13.03
CA GLY A 65 -22.97 1.75 11.70
C GLY A 65 -24.13 1.01 11.03
N THR A 66 -24.31 1.27 9.73
CA THR A 66 -25.26 0.57 8.85
C THR A 66 -24.55 0.16 7.57
N GLU A 67 -25.06 -0.86 6.88
CA GLU A 67 -24.55 -1.24 5.55
C GLU A 67 -24.71 -0.06 4.58
N VAL A 68 -23.68 0.21 3.78
CA VAL A 68 -23.70 1.27 2.77
C VAL A 68 -24.47 0.83 1.53
N ALA A 69 -25.06 1.75 0.78
CA ALA A 69 -25.63 1.42 -0.51
C ALA A 69 -24.54 0.87 -1.46
N ARG A 70 -24.88 -0.12 -2.29
CA ARG A 70 -23.96 -0.68 -3.30
C ARG A 70 -23.38 0.45 -4.15
N ASN A 71 -22.07 0.40 -4.41
CA ASN A 71 -21.32 1.37 -5.21
C ASN A 71 -21.28 2.83 -4.70
N SER A 72 -21.88 3.14 -3.53
CA SER A 72 -21.88 4.51 -2.98
C SER A 72 -20.51 4.97 -2.45
N VAL A 73 -19.57 4.04 -2.24
CA VAL A 73 -18.19 4.30 -1.81
C VAL A 73 -17.21 3.74 -2.84
N PRO A 74 -17.16 4.30 -4.07
CA PRO A 74 -16.45 3.69 -5.21
C PRO A 74 -14.92 3.67 -5.04
N TYR A 75 -14.39 4.53 -4.17
CA TYR A 75 -12.97 4.59 -3.85
C TYR A 75 -12.54 3.54 -2.79
N GLN A 76 -13.47 2.82 -2.17
CA GLN A 76 -13.13 1.78 -1.20
C GLN A 76 -12.37 0.64 -1.87
N ALA A 77 -11.19 0.32 -1.35
CA ALA A 77 -10.39 -0.83 -1.77
C ALA A 77 -10.31 -1.87 -0.65
N ALA A 78 -10.43 -3.14 -1.03
CA ALA A 78 -10.07 -4.26 -0.16
C ALA A 78 -8.63 -4.69 -0.50
N VAL A 79 -7.74 -4.60 0.48
CA VAL A 79 -6.32 -4.94 0.37
C VAL A 79 -6.09 -6.30 1.01
N VAL A 80 -5.95 -7.34 0.18
CA VAL A 80 -5.80 -8.74 0.60
C VAL A 80 -4.31 -9.10 0.64
N ILE A 81 -3.80 -9.39 1.82
CA ILE A 81 -2.37 -9.62 2.09
C ILE A 81 -2.13 -11.12 2.22
N ASN A 82 -1.20 -11.65 1.42
CA ASN A 82 -0.83 -13.08 1.42
C ASN A 82 -2.02 -14.05 1.29
N GLY A 83 -3.16 -13.58 0.78
CA GLY A 83 -4.41 -14.34 0.66
C GLY A 83 -5.17 -14.59 1.97
N VAL A 84 -4.67 -14.10 3.12
CA VAL A 84 -5.20 -14.47 4.45
C VAL A 84 -5.62 -13.28 5.32
N SER A 85 -5.01 -12.11 5.14
CA SER A 85 -5.33 -10.92 5.93
C SER A 85 -6.01 -9.87 5.05
N LEU A 86 -6.87 -9.05 5.67
CA LEU A 86 -7.65 -8.01 5.01
C LEU A 86 -7.39 -6.66 5.68
N CYS A 87 -7.01 -5.68 4.86
CA CYS A 87 -6.96 -4.27 5.21
C CYS A 87 -7.87 -3.44 4.30
N GLY A 88 -8.16 -2.22 4.71
CA GLY A 88 -8.78 -1.21 3.86
C GLY A 88 -7.75 -0.43 3.02
N GLY A 89 -8.22 0.21 1.96
CA GLY A 89 -7.47 1.20 1.20
C GLY A 89 -8.40 2.17 0.47
N SER A 90 -7.81 3.19 -0.16
CA SER A 90 -8.53 4.20 -0.95
C SER A 90 -7.91 4.33 -2.33
N LEU A 91 -8.71 4.21 -3.39
CA LEU A 91 -8.28 4.48 -4.76
C LEU A 91 -8.10 5.99 -4.94
N ILE A 92 -6.85 6.43 -5.11
CA ILE A 92 -6.49 7.87 -5.22
C ILE A 92 -6.14 8.29 -6.65
N SER A 93 -5.95 7.32 -7.55
CA SER A 93 -5.81 7.54 -8.99
C SER A 93 -6.17 6.25 -9.73
N THR A 94 -6.21 6.27 -11.05
CA THR A 94 -6.50 5.07 -11.87
C THR A 94 -5.53 3.91 -11.66
N THR A 95 -4.36 4.16 -11.06
CA THR A 95 -3.30 3.16 -10.88
C THR A 95 -2.73 3.09 -9.45
N ARG A 96 -3.26 3.86 -8.49
CA ARG A 96 -2.70 3.93 -7.12
C ARG A 96 -3.79 3.81 -6.05
N VAL A 97 -3.52 2.95 -5.07
CA VAL A 97 -4.30 2.80 -3.83
C VAL A 97 -3.45 3.20 -2.63
N LEU A 98 -3.99 4.05 -1.78
CA LEU A 98 -3.41 4.42 -0.50
C LEU A 98 -3.90 3.47 0.60
N THR A 99 -2.99 2.97 1.44
CA THR A 99 -3.30 2.11 2.60
C THR A 99 -2.32 2.40 3.74
N ALA A 100 -2.55 1.81 4.91
CA ALA A 100 -1.65 1.98 6.06
C ALA A 100 -0.38 1.14 5.88
N ALA A 101 0.78 1.71 6.23
CA ALA A 101 2.07 1.02 6.09
C ALA A 101 2.14 -0.32 6.86
N HIS A 102 1.47 -0.39 8.03
CA HIS A 102 1.45 -1.62 8.83
C HIS A 102 0.71 -2.79 8.16
N CYS A 103 -0.15 -2.51 7.16
CA CYS A 103 -0.82 -3.56 6.40
C CYS A 103 0.15 -4.34 5.50
N THR A 104 1.22 -3.70 5.02
CA THR A 104 2.10 -4.27 3.99
C THR A 104 3.50 -4.62 4.50
N VAL A 105 3.85 -4.26 5.74
CA VAL A 105 5.21 -4.44 6.29
C VAL A 105 5.74 -5.88 6.19
N SER A 106 4.86 -6.89 6.27
CA SER A 106 5.21 -8.31 6.19
C SER A 106 4.53 -9.02 5.00
N ALA A 107 4.13 -8.27 3.97
CA ALA A 107 3.45 -8.81 2.81
C ALA A 107 4.46 -9.41 1.81
N SER A 108 4.25 -10.67 1.42
CA SER A 108 4.95 -11.29 0.29
C SER A 108 4.26 -10.97 -1.04
N PHE A 109 2.93 -10.87 -1.03
CA PHE A 109 2.14 -10.38 -2.15
C PHE A 109 0.85 -9.71 -1.67
N VAL A 110 0.33 -8.80 -2.49
CA VAL A 110 -0.88 -8.01 -2.22
C VAL A 110 -1.82 -8.11 -3.41
N ASN A 111 -3.10 -8.41 -3.14
CA ASN A 111 -4.18 -8.31 -4.13
C ASN A 111 -5.12 -7.18 -3.72
N VAL A 112 -5.44 -6.31 -4.67
CA VAL A 112 -6.39 -5.21 -4.48
C VAL A 112 -7.69 -5.56 -5.19
N ARG A 113 -8.82 -5.49 -4.48
CA ARG A 113 -10.16 -5.62 -5.05
C ARG A 113 -10.91 -4.28 -4.95
N LEU A 114 -11.45 -3.82 -6.07
CA LEU A 114 -12.22 -2.57 -6.20
C LEU A 114 -13.65 -2.89 -6.62
N GLY A 115 -14.60 -2.02 -6.28
CA GLY A 115 -16.02 -2.19 -6.63
C GLY A 115 -16.71 -3.36 -5.90
N ALA A 116 -16.07 -3.93 -4.88
CA ALA A 116 -16.66 -4.98 -4.06
C ALA A 116 -17.66 -4.38 -3.05
N HIS A 117 -18.77 -5.09 -2.84
CA HIS A 117 -19.78 -4.75 -1.82
C HIS A 117 -20.11 -5.95 -0.92
N ALA A 118 -19.96 -7.17 -1.45
CA ALA A 118 -19.92 -8.41 -0.71
C ALA A 118 -18.60 -9.13 -1.04
N PHE A 119 -18.06 -9.88 -0.07
CA PHE A 119 -16.77 -10.55 -0.18
C PHE A 119 -16.92 -12.07 -0.35
#